data_AF-A0A077Z0U5-F1
#
_entry.id   AF-A0A077Z0U5-F1
#
_cell.length_a   1.000
_cell.length_b   1.000
_cell.length_c   1.000
_cell.angle_alpha   90.00
_cell.angle_beta   90.00
_cell.angle_gamma   90.00
#
_symmetry.space_group_name_H-M   'P 1'
#
loop_
_entity.id
_entity.type
_entity.pdbx_description
1 polymer ?
#
loop_
_entity_poly.entity_id
_entity_poly.type
_entity_poly.pdbx_seq_one_letter_code
_entity_poly.pdbx_strand_id
1 'polypeptide(L)'
;MDSGKMKIFLLLCVCCTLLAKVKAQNRPDPLTGLQQYTMLMLHNEERRKIENQINMECFENLNQTLADYAQSLANNCPNELNDTFLQSSPYGLAYNKAYGMTATGLQEYMEAARSMLNTFNYQTNQFDLKDKAAENVFRQVFWFEAKYVGCGRARCDGNTLVICAYTIKVIKGIKETKEIKETKEIKETKEIKETKEVEPVVLHQNIVDHPPEHFKIIYYQNSQVFCLPSMQDFAENLEQLIRIWYPPTSTNYLLTNQLEMFQIMTNRRSENKGPIGRVATGLDTRCPQLVAIRHLYRAARTTDYYVVDSSLYQSLLADGYEDRGIIGYAVRGENVCGATVAVYEFYQTSVGHLQLQAGWDTTDVFNGRYGAWDWRGVTFWMWSVS
;
A
#
# COMPACT_ATOMS: atom_id res chain seq x y z
N MET A 1 -31.04 -77.31 -25.07
CA MET A 1 -31.83 -76.34 -24.28
C MET A 1 -30.90 -75.20 -23.90
N ASP A 2 -31.25 -74.00 -24.37
CA ASP A 2 -30.66 -72.67 -24.11
C ASP A 2 -29.13 -72.52 -23.99
N SER A 3 -28.47 -72.27 -25.12
CA SER A 3 -27.07 -71.77 -25.20
C SER A 3 -27.00 -70.44 -26.01
N GLY A 4 -28.13 -69.77 -26.20
CA GLY A 4 -28.27 -68.68 -27.17
C GLY A 4 -28.14 -67.26 -26.63
N LYS A 5 -28.22 -67.04 -25.31
CA LYS A 5 -28.29 -65.67 -24.74
C LYS A 5 -27.01 -65.13 -24.11
N MET A 6 -25.92 -65.91 -24.09
CA MET A 6 -24.62 -65.49 -23.56
C MET A 6 -23.68 -64.93 -24.64
N LYS A 7 -24.21 -64.14 -25.59
CA LYS A 7 -23.39 -63.36 -26.55
C LYS A 7 -23.77 -61.89 -26.65
N ILE A 8 -24.92 -61.47 -26.08
CA ILE A 8 -25.35 -60.08 -26.09
C ILE A 8 -24.65 -59.23 -25.01
N PHE A 9 -24.17 -59.85 -23.93
CA PHE A 9 -23.43 -59.12 -22.89
C PHE A 9 -21.99 -58.74 -23.30
N LEU A 10 -21.40 -59.36 -24.31
CA LEU A 10 -20.05 -59.03 -24.73
C LEU A 10 -20.00 -57.80 -25.67
N LEU A 11 -21.07 -57.49 -26.39
CA LEU A 11 -21.08 -56.36 -27.33
C LEU A 11 -21.40 -55.00 -26.66
N LEU A 12 -22.09 -55.00 -25.52
CA LEU A 12 -22.38 -53.75 -24.79
C LEU A 12 -21.21 -53.26 -23.92
N CYS A 13 -20.21 -54.11 -23.65
CA CYS A 13 -19.05 -53.74 -22.84
C CYS A 13 -17.93 -53.04 -23.66
N VAL A 14 -17.93 -53.18 -24.99
CA VAL A 14 -16.92 -52.57 -25.86
C VAL A 14 -17.17 -51.07 -26.11
N CYS A 15 -18.38 -50.55 -25.87
CA CYS A 15 -18.64 -49.11 -25.91
C CYS A 15 -18.02 -48.32 -24.74
N CYS A 16 -17.49 -48.98 -23.71
CA CYS A 16 -16.88 -48.29 -22.56
C CYS A 16 -15.37 -48.00 -22.70
N THR A 17 -14.72 -48.35 -23.81
CA THR A 17 -13.27 -48.09 -23.99
C THR A 17 -12.93 -47.00 -24.99
N LEU A 18 -13.92 -46.26 -25.48
CA LEU A 18 -13.67 -44.86 -25.80
C LEU A 18 -13.58 -44.13 -24.46
N LEU A 19 -12.40 -44.22 -23.84
CA LEU A 19 -11.84 -43.16 -23.01
C LEU A 19 -11.82 -41.92 -23.89
N ALA A 20 -12.98 -41.29 -24.06
CA ALA A 20 -13.06 -39.90 -24.39
C ALA A 20 -12.20 -39.25 -23.31
N LYS A 21 -10.97 -38.90 -23.69
CA LYS A 21 -10.26 -37.79 -23.07
C LYS A 21 -11.30 -36.70 -23.06
N VAL A 22 -12.02 -36.54 -21.95
CA VAL A 22 -12.83 -35.37 -21.68
C VAL A 22 -11.78 -34.28 -21.76
N LYS A 23 -11.64 -33.64 -22.94
CA LYS A 23 -10.88 -32.40 -23.06
C LYS A 23 -11.45 -31.55 -21.95
N ALA A 24 -10.65 -31.24 -20.94
CA ALA A 24 -11.11 -30.51 -19.77
C ALA A 24 -11.86 -29.29 -20.31
N GLN A 25 -13.19 -29.33 -20.21
CA GLN A 25 -14.01 -28.38 -20.95
C GLN A 25 -13.84 -27.05 -20.24
N ASN A 26 -13.25 -26.08 -20.94
CA ASN A 26 -13.07 -24.72 -20.44
C ASN A 26 -14.42 -24.21 -19.91
N ARG A 27 -14.46 -23.86 -18.63
CA ARG A 27 -15.69 -23.51 -17.92
C ARG A 27 -15.52 -22.17 -17.23
N PRO A 28 -16.34 -21.15 -17.57
CA PRO A 28 -16.51 -19.97 -16.73
C PRO A 28 -16.82 -20.36 -15.28
N ASP A 29 -16.04 -19.84 -14.35
CA ASP A 29 -16.26 -20.03 -12.91
C ASP A 29 -15.99 -18.71 -12.19
N PRO A 30 -16.89 -17.71 -12.35
CA PRO A 30 -16.67 -16.38 -11.82
C PRO A 30 -16.45 -16.37 -10.31
N LEU A 31 -15.63 -15.43 -9.84
CA LEU A 31 -15.46 -15.21 -8.41
C LEU A 31 -16.77 -14.71 -7.79
N THR A 32 -17.14 -15.28 -6.63
CA THR A 32 -18.26 -14.76 -5.83
C THR A 32 -17.93 -13.38 -5.28
N GLY A 33 -18.94 -12.63 -4.81
CA GLY A 33 -18.71 -11.32 -4.16
C GLY A 33 -17.72 -11.40 -2.98
N LEU A 34 -17.79 -12.47 -2.18
CA LEU A 34 -16.81 -12.74 -1.13
C LEU A 34 -15.40 -12.96 -1.70
N GLN A 35 -15.26 -13.75 -2.77
CA GLN A 35 -13.95 -13.99 -3.40
C GLN A 35 -13.37 -12.74 -4.07
N GLN A 36 -14.19 -11.88 -4.66
CA GLN A 36 -13.76 -10.57 -5.15
C GLN A 36 -13.21 -9.73 -3.99
N TYR A 37 -13.94 -9.65 -2.88
CA TYR A 37 -13.50 -8.90 -1.72
C TYR A 37 -12.22 -9.48 -1.10
N THR A 38 -12.10 -10.81 -1.05
CA THR A 38 -10.84 -11.47 -0.67
C THR A 38 -9.68 -11.01 -1.56
N MET A 39 -9.87 -10.89 -2.87
CA MET A 39 -8.81 -10.37 -3.75
C MET A 39 -8.42 -8.93 -3.42
N LEU A 40 -9.39 -8.03 -3.18
CA LEU A 40 -9.11 -6.66 -2.73
C LEU A 40 -8.27 -6.67 -1.44
N MET A 41 -8.68 -7.47 -0.46
CA MET A 41 -8.02 -7.54 0.84
C MET A 41 -6.61 -8.10 0.72
N LEU A 42 -6.41 -9.17 -0.04
CA LEU A 42 -5.09 -9.77 -0.27
C LEU A 42 -4.15 -8.80 -0.98
N HIS A 43 -4.62 -8.06 -1.98
CA HIS A 43 -3.79 -7.03 -2.64
C HIS A 43 -3.29 -6.01 -1.63
N ASN A 44 -4.20 -5.45 -0.83
CA ASN A 44 -3.83 -4.45 0.16
C ASN A 44 -2.97 -5.05 1.27
N GLU A 45 -3.17 -6.32 1.64
CA GLU A 45 -2.33 -7.01 2.62
C GLU A 45 -0.90 -7.17 2.12
N GLU A 46 -0.71 -7.60 0.87
CA GLU A 46 0.62 -7.71 0.28
C GLU A 46 1.29 -6.35 0.11
N ARG A 47 0.54 -5.33 -0.32
CA ARG A 47 1.05 -3.96 -0.43
C ARG A 47 1.52 -3.45 0.95
N ARG A 48 0.75 -3.69 2.01
CA ARG A 48 1.16 -3.34 3.39
C ARG A 48 2.45 -4.00 3.87
N LYS A 49 2.79 -5.19 3.34
CA LYS A 49 4.02 -5.92 3.71
C LYS A 49 5.29 -5.34 3.07
N ILE A 50 5.19 -4.41 2.11
CA ILE A 50 6.37 -3.83 1.47
C ILE A 50 6.92 -2.70 2.34
N GLU A 51 7.84 -3.07 3.24
CA GLU A 51 8.44 -2.17 4.23
C GLU A 51 9.21 -0.99 3.60
N ASN A 52 9.76 -1.18 2.39
CA ASN A 52 10.60 -0.18 1.71
C ASN A 52 9.81 0.82 0.83
N GLN A 53 8.48 0.74 0.76
CA GLN A 53 7.65 1.60 -0.11
C GLN A 53 6.52 2.29 0.66
N ILE A 54 6.83 3.46 1.23
CA ILE A 54 5.88 4.23 2.06
C ILE A 54 4.78 4.96 1.27
N ASN A 55 4.95 5.13 -0.05
CA ASN A 55 4.02 5.86 -0.90
C ASN A 55 3.12 4.92 -1.72
N MET A 56 3.01 3.65 -1.32
CA MET A 56 2.15 2.71 -2.01
C MET A 56 0.69 2.92 -1.60
N GLU A 57 -0.14 3.36 -2.55
CA GLU A 57 -1.57 3.52 -2.38
C GLU A 57 -2.23 2.18 -2.05
N CYS A 58 -3.43 2.14 -1.48
CA CYS A 58 -4.26 0.96 -1.44
C CYS A 58 -5.22 0.95 -2.61
N PHE A 59 -5.68 -0.24 -2.97
CA PHE A 59 -6.96 -0.35 -3.65
C PHE A 59 -8.06 0.07 -2.68
N GLU A 60 -8.83 1.10 -3.06
CA GLU A 60 -9.90 1.66 -2.23
C GLU A 60 -11.12 0.76 -2.21
N ASN A 61 -11.46 0.16 -3.36
CA ASN A 61 -12.65 -0.67 -3.51
C ASN A 61 -12.57 -1.60 -4.73
N LEU A 62 -13.55 -2.51 -4.81
CA LEU A 62 -13.86 -3.27 -6.00
C LEU A 62 -14.56 -2.39 -7.05
N ASN A 63 -14.31 -2.67 -8.33
CA ASN A 63 -15.07 -2.08 -9.43
C ASN A 63 -15.68 -3.17 -10.31
N GLN A 64 -17.01 -3.17 -10.43
CA GLN A 64 -17.74 -4.21 -11.15
C GLN A 64 -17.40 -4.23 -12.65
N THR A 65 -17.21 -3.07 -13.28
CA THR A 65 -16.79 -2.99 -14.69
C THR A 65 -15.43 -3.65 -14.92
N LEU A 66 -14.48 -3.49 -13.99
CA LEU A 66 -13.19 -4.19 -14.05
C LEU A 66 -13.36 -5.70 -13.86
N ALA A 67 -14.21 -6.14 -12.93
CA ALA A 67 -14.49 -7.55 -12.69
C ALA A 67 -15.15 -8.22 -13.91
N ASP A 68 -16.15 -7.57 -14.52
CA ASP A 68 -16.82 -8.06 -15.72
C ASP A 68 -15.86 -8.13 -16.91
N TYR A 69 -15.01 -7.12 -17.07
CA TYR A 69 -13.97 -7.11 -18.10
C TYR A 69 -12.99 -8.27 -17.90
N ALA A 70 -12.42 -8.43 -16.70
CA ALA A 70 -11.52 -9.53 -16.39
C ALA A 70 -12.19 -10.90 -16.57
N GLN A 71 -13.46 -11.04 -16.19
CA GLN A 71 -14.23 -12.25 -16.38
C GLN A 71 -14.45 -12.58 -17.86
N SER A 72 -14.74 -11.58 -18.70
CA SER A 72 -14.89 -11.76 -20.14
C SER A 72 -13.62 -12.32 -20.79
N LEU A 73 -12.45 -11.90 -20.30
CA LEU A 73 -11.16 -12.43 -20.75
C LEU A 73 -10.95 -13.86 -20.25
N ALA A 74 -11.25 -14.12 -18.97
CA ALA A 74 -11.08 -15.44 -18.36
C ALA A 74 -11.94 -16.50 -19.05
N ASN A 75 -13.15 -16.15 -19.48
CA ASN A 75 -14.08 -17.06 -20.18
C ASN A 75 -13.48 -17.68 -21.46
N ASN A 76 -12.55 -16.97 -22.11
CA ASN A 76 -11.89 -17.44 -23.33
C ASN A 76 -10.67 -18.33 -23.04
N CYS A 77 -10.32 -18.54 -21.77
CA CYS A 77 -9.17 -19.33 -21.33
C CYS A 77 -7.88 -19.04 -22.12
N PRO A 78 -7.42 -17.77 -22.17
CA PRO A 78 -6.20 -17.43 -22.90
C PRO A 78 -5.00 -18.22 -22.38
N ASN A 79 -4.15 -18.67 -23.30
CA ASN A 79 -2.87 -19.30 -22.93
C ASN A 79 -1.92 -18.31 -22.25
N GLU A 80 -1.92 -17.07 -22.76
CA GLU A 80 -1.16 -15.94 -22.27
C GLU A 80 -1.88 -14.63 -22.62
N LEU A 81 -1.55 -13.56 -21.90
CA LEU A 81 -1.90 -12.19 -22.31
C LEU A 81 -0.66 -11.56 -22.95
N ASN A 82 -0.61 -11.53 -24.27
CA ASN A 82 0.57 -11.04 -24.99
C ASN A 82 0.75 -9.51 -24.84
N ASP A 83 1.98 -9.03 -25.08
CA ASP A 83 2.36 -7.63 -24.90
C ASP A 83 1.50 -6.65 -25.72
N THR A 84 1.09 -7.04 -26.94
CA THR A 84 0.21 -6.22 -27.80
C THR A 84 -1.19 -6.06 -27.19
N PHE A 85 -1.75 -7.15 -26.69
CA PHE A 85 -3.05 -7.15 -26.03
C PHE A 85 -3.00 -6.32 -24.74
N LEU A 86 -2.00 -6.53 -23.89
CA LEU A 86 -1.77 -5.73 -22.68
C LEU A 86 -1.65 -4.25 -23.02
N GLN A 87 -0.92 -3.87 -24.08
CA GLN A 87 -0.79 -2.49 -24.55
C GLN A 87 -2.10 -1.91 -25.09
N SER A 88 -2.95 -2.71 -25.74
CA SER A 88 -4.23 -2.25 -26.26
C SER A 88 -5.34 -2.13 -25.21
N SER A 89 -5.23 -2.85 -24.08
CA SER A 89 -6.23 -2.83 -23.02
C SER A 89 -6.40 -1.43 -22.39
N PRO A 90 -7.64 -0.96 -22.13
CA PRO A 90 -7.87 0.29 -21.40
C PRO A 90 -7.50 0.19 -19.91
N TYR A 91 -7.31 -1.02 -19.39
CA TYR A 91 -7.01 -1.29 -17.98
C TYR A 91 -5.65 -1.99 -17.82
N GLY A 92 -5.05 -1.86 -16.64
CA GLY A 92 -3.99 -2.77 -16.21
C GLY A 92 -4.54 -4.19 -16.17
N LEU A 93 -3.76 -5.17 -16.62
CA LEU A 93 -4.19 -6.57 -16.66
C LEU A 93 -3.05 -7.45 -16.18
N ALA A 94 -3.37 -8.41 -15.33
CA ALA A 94 -2.44 -9.47 -14.96
C ALA A 94 -3.18 -10.78 -14.68
N TYR A 95 -2.51 -11.91 -14.89
CA TYR A 95 -3.12 -13.23 -14.76
C TYR A 95 -2.19 -14.21 -14.08
N ASN A 96 -2.77 -15.19 -13.39
CA ASN A 96 -2.06 -16.35 -12.88
C ASN A 96 -2.86 -17.64 -13.15
N LYS A 97 -2.14 -18.74 -13.36
CA LYS A 97 -2.72 -20.09 -13.51
C LYS A 97 -2.31 -20.93 -12.30
N ALA A 98 -3.28 -21.23 -11.43
CA ALA A 98 -3.10 -22.16 -10.34
C ALA A 98 -3.27 -23.60 -10.84
N TYR A 99 -2.39 -24.50 -10.41
CA TYR A 99 -2.44 -25.89 -10.81
C TYR A 99 -3.66 -26.61 -10.21
N GLY A 100 -4.39 -27.31 -11.06
CA GLY A 100 -5.53 -28.12 -10.65
C GLY A 100 -6.87 -27.38 -10.65
N MET A 101 -7.93 -28.13 -10.98
CA MET A 101 -9.31 -27.63 -11.11
C MET A 101 -10.04 -27.45 -9.77
N THR A 102 -9.39 -27.73 -8.64
CA THR A 102 -9.93 -27.53 -7.29
C THR A 102 -9.32 -26.32 -6.60
N ALA A 103 -8.17 -25.83 -7.07
CA ALA A 103 -7.53 -24.62 -6.56
C ALA A 103 -8.47 -23.42 -6.69
N THR A 104 -8.45 -22.51 -5.72
CA THR A 104 -9.27 -21.29 -5.79
C THR A 104 -8.65 -20.27 -6.75
N GLY A 105 -7.32 -20.27 -6.86
CA GLY A 105 -6.51 -19.35 -7.64
C GLY A 105 -6.24 -18.00 -6.96
N LEU A 106 -6.82 -17.74 -5.78
CA LEU A 106 -6.72 -16.44 -5.11
C LEU A 106 -5.35 -16.26 -4.44
N GLN A 107 -4.93 -17.25 -3.63
CA GLN A 107 -3.63 -17.20 -2.95
C GLN A 107 -2.50 -17.37 -3.94
N GLU A 108 -2.63 -18.28 -4.91
CA GLU A 108 -1.64 -18.55 -5.94
C GLU A 108 -1.35 -17.32 -6.81
N TYR A 109 -2.38 -16.50 -7.08
CA TYR A 109 -2.21 -15.22 -7.75
C TYR A 109 -1.29 -14.27 -6.98
N MET A 110 -1.51 -14.16 -5.67
CA MET A 110 -0.72 -13.28 -4.80
C MET A 110 0.68 -13.84 -4.53
N GLU A 111 0.82 -15.16 -4.44
CA GLU A 111 2.11 -15.84 -4.35
C GLU A 111 2.96 -15.61 -5.60
N ALA A 112 2.35 -15.61 -6.79
CA ALA A 112 3.03 -15.28 -8.04
C ALA A 112 3.48 -13.83 -8.11
N ALA A 113 2.72 -12.89 -7.51
CA ALA A 113 3.17 -11.52 -7.35
C ALA A 113 4.37 -11.46 -6.39
N ARG A 114 4.22 -12.08 -5.21
CA ARG A 114 5.20 -12.03 -4.11
C ARG A 114 6.53 -12.68 -4.49
N SER A 115 6.52 -13.75 -5.28
CA SER A 115 7.73 -14.47 -5.70
C SER A 115 8.72 -13.57 -6.46
N MET A 116 8.23 -12.50 -7.08
CA MET A 116 9.06 -11.57 -7.84
C MET A 116 9.72 -10.49 -6.98
N LEU A 117 9.28 -10.26 -5.74
CA LEU A 117 9.82 -9.22 -4.84
C LEU A 117 11.33 -9.31 -4.66
N ASN A 118 11.84 -10.53 -4.45
CA ASN A 118 13.27 -10.77 -4.22
C ASN A 118 14.11 -10.74 -5.50
N THR A 119 13.45 -10.67 -6.67
CA THR A 119 14.12 -10.67 -7.99
C THR A 119 14.07 -9.30 -8.65
N PHE A 120 13.25 -8.38 -8.14
CA PHE A 120 13.06 -7.07 -8.72
C PHE A 120 14.09 -6.07 -8.18
N ASN A 121 14.90 -5.53 -9.07
CA ASN A 121 15.85 -4.48 -8.76
C ASN A 121 15.21 -3.11 -9.01
N TYR A 122 14.84 -2.42 -7.93
CA TYR A 122 14.21 -1.08 -7.99
C TYR A 122 15.10 -0.01 -8.64
N GLN A 123 16.43 -0.13 -8.55
CA GLN A 123 17.36 0.87 -9.13
C GLN A 123 17.41 0.76 -10.66
N THR A 124 17.35 -0.46 -11.19
CA THR A 124 17.43 -0.71 -12.64
C THR A 124 16.06 -0.92 -13.31
N ASN A 125 14.99 -1.08 -12.52
CA ASN A 125 13.64 -1.45 -12.97
C ASN A 125 13.63 -2.76 -13.79
N GLN A 126 14.48 -3.71 -13.41
CA GLN A 126 14.63 -5.01 -14.06
C GLN A 126 14.44 -6.15 -13.06
N PHE A 127 14.14 -7.34 -13.58
CA PHE A 127 14.07 -8.56 -12.80
C PHE A 127 15.26 -9.47 -13.14
N ASP A 128 15.80 -10.12 -12.11
CA ASP A 128 16.87 -11.11 -12.25
C ASP A 128 16.35 -12.43 -12.83
N LEU A 129 15.07 -12.77 -12.55
CA LEU A 129 14.35 -13.90 -13.13
C LEU A 129 13.38 -13.41 -14.21
N LYS A 130 13.39 -14.08 -15.37
CA LYS A 130 12.55 -13.74 -16.53
C LYS A 130 11.32 -14.63 -16.60
N ASP A 131 10.30 -14.33 -15.79
CA ASP A 131 8.95 -14.87 -15.95
C ASP A 131 8.00 -13.73 -16.30
N LYS A 132 7.67 -13.58 -17.58
CA LYS A 132 6.83 -12.47 -18.05
C LYS A 132 5.47 -12.40 -17.36
N ALA A 133 4.85 -13.53 -17.03
CA ALA A 133 3.54 -13.54 -16.41
C ALA A 133 3.64 -13.08 -14.94
N ALA A 134 4.59 -13.64 -14.19
CA ALA A 134 4.84 -13.24 -12.80
C ALA A 134 5.33 -11.78 -12.71
N GLU A 135 6.21 -11.34 -13.62
CA GLU A 135 6.66 -9.93 -13.74
C GLU A 135 5.47 -8.98 -13.92
N ASN A 136 4.52 -9.34 -14.80
CA ASN A 136 3.35 -8.50 -15.05
C ASN A 136 2.40 -8.50 -13.84
N VAL A 137 2.17 -9.65 -13.19
CA VAL A 137 1.41 -9.73 -11.93
C VAL A 137 2.05 -8.84 -10.87
N PHE A 138 3.36 -8.96 -10.64
CA PHE A 138 4.10 -8.10 -9.72
C PHE A 138 3.89 -6.61 -10.04
N ARG A 139 4.05 -6.22 -11.31
CA ARG A 139 3.94 -4.82 -11.73
C ARG A 139 2.56 -4.25 -11.48
N GLN A 140 1.47 -5.02 -11.65
CA GLN A 140 0.14 -4.51 -11.34
C GLN A 140 -0.16 -4.52 -9.83
N VAL A 141 0.30 -5.54 -9.10
CA VAL A 141 0.01 -5.70 -7.66
C VAL A 141 0.78 -4.71 -6.79
N PHE A 142 2.05 -4.44 -7.10
CA PHE A 142 2.96 -3.62 -6.28
C PHE A 142 3.28 -2.25 -6.90
N TRP A 143 2.51 -1.79 -7.89
CA TRP A 143 2.68 -0.42 -8.37
C TRP A 143 2.34 0.59 -7.27
N PHE A 144 3.08 1.69 -7.17
CA PHE A 144 2.83 2.66 -6.11
C PHE A 144 1.42 3.29 -6.19
N GLU A 145 0.83 3.46 -7.38
CA GLU A 145 -0.55 3.95 -7.53
C GLU A 145 -1.57 2.80 -7.58
N ALA A 146 -2.72 2.99 -6.94
CA ALA A 146 -3.84 2.06 -6.93
C ALA A 146 -5.15 2.81 -6.68
N LYS A 147 -6.25 2.31 -7.27
CA LYS A 147 -7.58 2.86 -7.03
C LYS A 147 -8.64 1.77 -6.93
N TYR A 148 -8.97 1.14 -8.05
CA TYR A 148 -9.90 0.02 -8.08
C TYR A 148 -9.32 -1.22 -8.76
N VAL A 149 -9.81 -2.38 -8.32
CA VAL A 149 -9.49 -3.69 -8.87
C VAL A 149 -10.77 -4.50 -9.08
N GLY A 150 -10.76 -5.40 -10.06
CA GLY A 150 -11.79 -6.41 -10.24
C GLY A 150 -11.21 -7.62 -10.95
N CYS A 151 -11.57 -8.82 -10.52
CA CYS A 151 -10.97 -10.06 -11.05
C CYS A 151 -12.02 -10.97 -11.70
N GLY A 152 -11.57 -11.88 -12.54
CA GLY A 152 -12.36 -12.91 -13.19
C GLY A 152 -11.68 -14.26 -13.07
N ARG A 153 -12.47 -15.34 -13.09
CA ARG A 153 -11.95 -16.70 -12.99
C ARG A 153 -12.61 -17.65 -13.98
N ALA A 154 -11.81 -18.54 -14.53
CA ALA A 154 -12.28 -19.66 -15.32
C ALA A 154 -11.45 -20.91 -15.03
N ARG A 155 -12.03 -22.07 -15.29
CA ARG A 155 -11.34 -23.35 -15.24
C ARG A 155 -10.91 -23.72 -16.64
N CYS A 156 -9.59 -23.81 -16.86
CA CYS A 156 -8.98 -23.87 -18.19
C CYS A 156 -7.94 -24.98 -18.24
N ASP A 157 -8.13 -25.96 -19.13
CA ASP A 157 -7.14 -27.03 -19.41
C ASP A 157 -6.58 -27.72 -18.15
N GLY A 158 -7.43 -28.03 -17.17
CA GLY A 158 -7.02 -28.69 -15.92
C GLY A 158 -6.47 -27.74 -14.83
N ASN A 159 -6.43 -26.43 -15.09
CA ASN A 159 -5.93 -25.40 -14.18
C ASN A 159 -7.04 -24.38 -13.86
N THR A 160 -6.82 -23.60 -12.80
CA THR A 160 -7.66 -22.45 -12.45
C THR A 160 -6.98 -21.17 -12.92
N LEU A 161 -7.57 -20.47 -13.88
CA LEU A 161 -7.11 -19.19 -14.38
C LEU A 161 -7.79 -18.05 -13.62
N VAL A 162 -6.99 -17.16 -13.04
CA VAL A 162 -7.46 -15.89 -12.47
C VAL A 162 -6.85 -14.74 -13.26
N ILE A 163 -7.68 -13.80 -13.68
CA ILE A 163 -7.28 -12.54 -14.32
C ILE A 163 -7.77 -11.39 -13.44
N CYS A 164 -6.94 -10.40 -13.17
CA CYS A 164 -7.38 -9.16 -12.53
C CYS A 164 -7.16 -7.97 -13.46
N ALA A 165 -8.13 -7.06 -13.43
CA ALA A 165 -8.09 -5.77 -14.10
C ALA A 165 -7.98 -4.64 -13.07
N TYR A 166 -7.20 -3.62 -13.44
CA TYR A 166 -6.82 -2.51 -12.57
C TYR A 166 -7.10 -1.17 -13.25
N THR A 167 -7.58 -0.18 -12.48
CA THR A 167 -7.79 1.17 -13.02
C THR A 167 -6.49 1.80 -13.51
N ILE A 168 -5.40 1.59 -12.79
CA ILE A 168 -4.07 2.07 -13.18
C ILE A 168 -3.40 0.98 -14.02
N LYS A 169 -2.88 1.38 -15.17
CA LYS A 169 -2.19 0.50 -16.10
C LYS A 169 -0.69 0.75 -16.07
N VAL A 170 0.07 -0.31 -15.80
CA VAL A 170 1.53 -0.29 -15.83
C VAL A 170 2.04 -1.13 -16.99
N ILE A 171 2.80 -0.54 -17.91
CA ILE A 171 3.52 -1.24 -18.98
C ILE A 171 5.01 -1.00 -18.76
N LYS A 172 5.86 -1.95 -19.18
CA LYS A 172 7.32 -1.76 -19.19
C LYS A 172 7.68 -0.44 -19.89
N GLY A 173 8.05 0.58 -19.10
CA GLY A 173 8.64 1.83 -19.55
C GLY A 173 7.76 3.08 -19.67
N ILE A 174 6.42 3.03 -19.62
CA ILE A 174 5.56 4.24 -19.76
C ILE A 174 4.22 4.07 -19.00
N LYS A 175 3.77 5.15 -18.33
CA LYS A 175 2.45 5.32 -17.67
C LYS A 175 1.45 5.96 -18.64
N GLU A 176 0.23 5.41 -18.72
CA GLU A 176 -0.95 6.13 -19.24
C GLU A 176 -2.13 5.96 -18.26
N THR A 177 -2.67 7.08 -17.79
CA THR A 177 -3.94 7.15 -17.07
C THR A 177 -5.03 7.58 -18.04
N LYS A 178 -6.09 6.79 -18.19
CA LYS A 178 -7.34 7.25 -18.80
C LYS A 178 -8.39 7.37 -17.71
N GLU A 179 -8.76 8.61 -17.37
CA GLU A 179 -9.95 8.87 -16.57
C GLU A 179 -11.18 8.33 -17.30
N ILE A 180 -12.09 7.70 -16.55
CA ILE A 180 -13.43 7.35 -17.01
C ILE A 180 -14.18 8.68 -17.23
N LYS A 181 -14.03 9.28 -18.40
CA LYS A 181 -15.03 10.20 -18.90
C LYS A 181 -16.20 9.33 -19.35
N GLU A 182 -17.35 9.47 -18.70
CA GLU A 182 -18.62 8.97 -19.23
C GLU A 182 -18.79 9.49 -20.66
N THR A 183 -18.37 8.70 -21.64
CA THR A 183 -18.59 9.01 -23.05
C THR A 183 -20.06 8.77 -23.33
N LYS A 184 -20.80 9.88 -23.27
CA LYS A 184 -22.01 10.15 -24.05
C LYS A 184 -21.78 9.79 -25.52
N GLU A 185 -21.97 8.52 -25.86
CA GLU A 185 -22.33 8.09 -27.21
C GLU A 185 -23.52 7.12 -27.12
N ILE A 186 -24.67 7.65 -26.71
CA ILE A 186 -25.95 7.10 -27.13
C ILE A 186 -26.55 8.13 -28.06
N LYS A 187 -26.29 7.94 -29.36
CA LYS A 187 -27.07 8.56 -30.43
C LYS A 187 -28.48 7.98 -30.36
N GLU A 188 -29.44 8.87 -30.10
CA GLU A 188 -30.84 8.83 -30.55
C GLU A 188 -31.57 7.48 -30.46
N THR A 189 -32.34 7.29 -29.38
CA THR A 189 -33.77 6.98 -29.54
C THR A 189 -34.56 7.38 -28.30
N LYS A 190 -35.36 8.43 -28.50
CA LYS A 190 -36.58 8.87 -27.80
C LYS A 190 -36.88 8.40 -26.38
N GLU A 191 -37.13 9.43 -25.56
CA GLU A 191 -38.14 9.52 -24.48
C GLU A 191 -38.04 8.49 -23.35
N ILE A 192 -37.47 8.91 -22.22
CA ILE A 192 -38.15 8.95 -20.92
C ILE A 192 -37.53 10.11 -20.11
N LYS A 193 -38.41 11.02 -19.67
CA LYS A 193 -38.14 12.11 -18.73
C LYS A 193 -37.88 11.55 -17.32
N GLU A 194 -37.25 12.39 -16.50
CA GLU A 194 -36.91 12.22 -15.08
C GLU A 194 -35.61 11.47 -14.76
N THR A 195 -34.55 12.27 -14.75
CA THR A 195 -33.45 12.21 -13.79
C THR A 195 -33.97 11.96 -12.37
N LYS A 196 -33.93 10.70 -11.92
CA LYS A 196 -33.71 10.40 -10.51
C LYS A 196 -32.21 10.20 -10.32
N GLU A 197 -31.66 11.08 -9.52
CA GLU A 197 -30.36 10.98 -8.87
C GLU A 197 -30.16 9.53 -8.41
N VAL A 198 -29.21 8.82 -9.02
CA VAL A 198 -28.83 7.48 -8.58
C VAL A 198 -27.98 7.72 -7.33
N GLU A 199 -28.63 7.74 -6.17
CA GLU A 199 -27.92 7.60 -4.90
C GLU A 199 -27.08 6.32 -4.95
N PRO A 200 -25.85 6.36 -4.41
CA PRO A 200 -24.97 5.20 -4.41
C PRO A 200 -25.70 4.02 -3.77
N VAL A 201 -25.66 2.88 -4.45
CA VAL A 201 -26.15 1.61 -3.90
C VAL A 201 -25.29 1.31 -2.68
N VAL A 202 -25.73 1.78 -1.51
CA VAL A 202 -25.30 1.29 -0.22
C VAL A 202 -25.81 -0.13 -0.17
N LEU A 203 -24.95 -1.07 -0.60
CA LEU A 203 -25.20 -2.50 -0.47
C LEU A 203 -25.43 -2.73 1.02
N HIS A 204 -26.71 -2.92 1.37
CA HIS A 204 -27.15 -3.13 2.74
C HIS A 204 -26.32 -4.25 3.35
N GLN A 205 -25.80 -3.94 4.54
CA GLN A 205 -25.20 -4.85 5.51
C GLN A 205 -25.74 -6.27 5.35
N ASN A 206 -24.93 -7.16 4.78
CA ASN A 206 -25.06 -8.61 4.88
C ASN A 206 -23.87 -9.34 4.23
N ILE A 207 -22.63 -8.97 4.59
CA ILE A 207 -21.49 -9.89 4.50
C ILE A 207 -20.63 -9.70 5.75
N VAL A 208 -20.85 -10.63 6.69
CA VAL A 208 -20.08 -10.96 7.90
C VAL A 208 -20.05 -9.85 8.96
N ASP A 209 -20.87 -10.05 9.99
CA ASP A 209 -20.73 -9.43 11.30
C ASP A 209 -19.26 -9.52 11.73
N HIS A 210 -18.60 -8.35 11.82
CA HIS A 210 -17.18 -8.16 12.13
C HIS A 210 -16.24 -8.55 10.96
N PRO A 211 -15.96 -7.65 9.99
CA PRO A 211 -14.59 -7.63 9.48
C PRO A 211 -13.65 -7.54 10.69
N PRO A 212 -12.49 -8.23 10.70
CA PRO A 212 -11.57 -8.17 11.83
C PRO A 212 -11.36 -6.70 12.19
N GLU A 213 -11.44 -6.34 13.48
CA GLU A 213 -11.36 -4.97 14.00
C GLU A 213 -10.06 -4.20 13.61
N HIS A 214 -9.24 -4.77 12.74
CA HIS A 214 -7.92 -4.30 12.30
C HIS A 214 -7.92 -3.60 10.93
N PHE A 215 -9.09 -3.29 10.36
CA PHE A 215 -9.17 -2.58 9.07
C PHE A 215 -9.86 -1.22 9.22
N LYS A 216 -9.09 -0.16 9.43
CA LYS A 216 -9.57 1.22 9.27
C LYS A 216 -8.92 1.83 8.02
N ILE A 217 -9.72 2.03 6.97
CA ILE A 217 -9.32 2.82 5.80
C ILE A 217 -9.42 4.30 6.22
N ILE A 218 -8.33 5.05 6.13
CA ILE A 218 -8.31 6.48 6.46
C ILE A 218 -8.21 7.29 5.17
N TYR A 219 -9.10 8.27 5.05
CA TYR A 219 -9.14 9.23 3.95
C TYR A 219 -8.25 10.42 4.29
N TYR A 220 -7.26 10.69 3.45
CA TYR A 220 -6.49 11.92 3.53
C TYR A 220 -7.35 13.09 3.02
N GLN A 221 -7.14 14.30 3.54
CA GLN A 221 -7.81 15.51 3.05
C GLN A 221 -7.49 15.86 1.58
N ASN A 222 -6.73 15.01 0.87
CA ASN A 222 -6.65 14.93 -0.59
C ASN A 222 -6.70 13.45 -1.04
N SER A 223 -7.82 12.77 -0.79
CA SER A 223 -8.37 11.55 -1.41
C SER A 223 -7.50 10.30 -1.71
N GLN A 224 -6.18 10.26 -1.48
CA GLN A 224 -5.36 9.06 -1.74
C GLN A 224 -5.28 8.19 -0.49
N VAL A 225 -5.62 6.90 -0.57
CA VAL A 225 -5.48 5.94 0.56
C VAL A 225 -4.14 5.23 0.43
N PHE A 226 -3.28 5.23 1.46
CA PHE A 226 -2.01 4.50 1.46
C PHE A 226 -2.11 3.15 2.21
N CYS A 227 -1.42 2.14 1.67
CA CYS A 227 -1.31 0.80 2.25
C CYS A 227 -0.24 0.74 3.32
N LEU A 228 -0.63 1.20 4.50
CA LEU A 228 0.22 1.22 5.69
C LEU A 228 0.06 -0.08 6.50
N PRO A 229 1.14 -0.66 7.06
CA PRO A 229 1.11 -1.86 7.89
C PRO A 229 -0.01 -1.84 8.95
N SER A 230 -0.55 -3.03 9.24
CA SER A 230 -1.68 -3.25 10.17
C SER A 230 -1.44 -2.62 11.55
N MET A 231 -2.52 -2.14 12.18
CA MET A 231 -2.50 -1.62 13.56
C MET A 231 -2.04 -2.64 14.63
N GLN A 232 -1.89 -3.93 14.30
CA GLN A 232 -1.34 -4.92 15.26
C GLN A 232 0.16 -4.77 15.52
N ASP A 233 0.86 -3.96 14.72
CA ASP A 233 2.29 -3.75 14.78
C ASP A 233 2.68 -2.60 15.74
N PHE A 234 2.02 -2.45 16.90
CA PHE A 234 2.37 -1.36 17.83
C PHE A 234 3.82 -1.51 18.31
N ALA A 235 4.59 -0.42 18.23
CA ALA A 235 5.87 -0.36 18.92
C ALA A 235 5.64 -0.34 20.44
N GLU A 236 6.33 -1.20 21.18
CA GLU A 236 6.40 -1.07 22.64
C GLU A 236 7.66 -0.32 23.09
N ASN A 237 7.82 -0.19 24.40
CA ASN A 237 8.95 0.49 25.04
C ASN A 237 9.09 1.93 24.53
N LEU A 238 7.95 2.63 24.56
CA LEU A 238 7.83 4.03 24.19
C LEU A 238 8.25 4.93 25.35
N GLU A 239 9.03 5.95 25.06
CA GLU A 239 9.41 7.01 26.00
C GLU A 239 8.95 8.38 25.52
N GLN A 240 8.79 9.33 26.44
CA GLN A 240 8.32 10.67 26.09
C GLN A 240 9.40 11.43 25.32
N LEU A 241 9.00 12.00 24.18
CA LEU A 241 9.79 13.00 23.49
C LEU A 241 9.40 14.38 24.04
N ILE A 242 10.33 15.02 24.72
CA ILE A 242 10.16 16.33 25.35
C ILE A 242 10.74 17.41 24.45
N ARG A 243 10.03 18.53 24.34
CA ARG A 243 10.53 19.71 23.65
C ARG A 243 10.98 20.79 24.65
N ILE A 244 12.16 21.34 24.43
CA ILE A 244 12.68 22.50 25.16
C ILE A 244 13.06 23.59 24.16
N TRP A 245 12.61 24.81 24.41
CA TRP A 245 12.99 25.99 23.64
C TRP A 245 14.02 26.80 24.42
N TYR A 246 15.10 27.22 23.75
CA TYR A 246 16.12 28.08 24.33
C TYR A 246 16.20 29.42 23.56
N PRO A 247 15.49 30.46 24.02
CA PRO A 247 15.39 31.76 23.34
C PRO A 247 16.72 32.45 22.98
N PRO A 248 17.79 32.41 23.81
CA PRO A 248 19.02 33.18 23.53
C PRO A 248 19.72 32.83 22.22
N THR A 249 19.59 31.58 21.76
CA THR A 249 20.12 31.11 20.46
C THR A 249 19.01 30.60 19.55
N SER A 250 17.73 30.83 19.91
CA SER A 250 16.58 30.31 19.19
C SER A 250 16.65 28.80 18.93
N THR A 251 17.14 28.03 19.91
CA THR A 251 17.41 26.60 19.74
C THR A 251 16.20 25.76 20.16
N ASN A 252 15.84 24.80 19.31
CA ASN A 252 14.73 23.87 19.49
C ASN A 252 15.26 22.46 19.79
N TYR A 253 15.23 22.06 21.06
CA TYR A 253 15.66 20.73 21.48
C TYR A 253 14.49 19.74 21.53
N LEU A 254 14.70 18.55 20.96
CA LEU A 254 13.87 17.37 21.13
C LEU A 254 14.68 16.31 21.89
N LEU A 255 14.19 15.88 23.04
CA LEU A 255 14.97 15.13 24.02
C LEU A 255 14.16 13.98 24.62
N THR A 256 14.83 12.85 24.83
CA THR A 256 14.34 11.71 25.63
C THR A 256 15.19 11.50 26.88
N ASN A 257 16.47 11.88 26.83
CA ASN A 257 17.43 11.70 27.91
C ASN A 257 17.21 12.69 29.08
N GLN A 258 16.89 12.14 30.26
CA GLN A 258 16.65 12.94 31.46
C GLN A 258 17.87 13.76 31.95
N LEU A 259 19.08 13.23 31.79
CA LEU A 259 20.30 13.93 32.20
C LEU A 259 20.55 15.15 31.30
N GLU A 260 20.38 15.01 30.00
CA GLU A 260 20.52 16.10 29.04
C GLU A 260 19.45 17.18 29.25
N MET A 261 18.20 16.77 29.46
CA MET A 261 17.13 17.69 29.86
C MET A 261 17.51 18.48 31.12
N PHE A 262 18.02 17.81 32.16
CA PHE A 262 18.44 18.48 33.39
C PHE A 262 19.56 19.50 33.13
N GLN A 263 20.57 19.13 32.34
CA GLN A 263 21.68 20.01 31.97
C GLN A 263 21.19 21.27 31.24
N ILE A 264 20.31 21.13 30.24
CA ILE A 264 19.75 22.26 29.50
C ILE A 264 18.87 23.14 30.41
N MET A 265 18.09 22.53 31.31
CA MET A 265 17.21 23.22 32.25
C MET A 265 17.96 23.93 33.39
N THR A 266 19.25 23.67 33.60
CA THR A 266 20.07 24.51 34.50
C THR A 266 20.16 25.97 34.03
N ASN A 267 19.96 26.21 32.72
CA ASN A 267 19.84 27.56 32.20
C ASN A 267 18.43 28.10 32.46
N ARG A 268 18.33 29.15 33.29
CA ARG A 268 17.05 29.76 33.69
C ARG A 268 16.22 30.35 32.53
N ARG A 269 16.82 30.53 31.34
CA ARG A 269 16.11 31.00 30.15
C ARG A 269 15.53 29.86 29.31
N SER A 270 15.84 28.61 29.62
CA SER A 270 15.26 27.44 28.94
C SER A 270 13.78 27.30 29.29
N GLU A 271 12.95 27.13 28.25
CA GLU A 271 11.51 26.96 28.35
C GLU A 271 11.16 25.50 28.06
N ASN A 272 10.74 24.76 29.09
CA ASN A 272 10.22 23.41 28.90
C ASN A 272 8.81 23.49 28.28
N LYS A 273 8.66 23.00 27.04
CA LYS A 273 7.38 22.95 26.32
C LYS A 273 6.60 21.66 26.59
N GLY A 274 7.20 20.73 27.34
CA GLY A 274 6.58 19.49 27.75
C GLY A 274 6.65 18.37 26.70
N PRO A 275 5.94 17.26 26.94
CA PRO A 275 5.90 16.13 26.03
C PRO A 275 5.14 16.49 24.75
N ILE A 276 5.76 16.21 23.62
CA ILE A 276 5.18 16.44 22.29
C ILE A 276 4.67 15.15 21.64
N GLY A 277 5.11 13.99 22.15
CA GLY A 277 4.73 12.66 21.71
C GLY A 277 5.54 11.60 22.46
N ARG A 278 5.54 10.37 21.95
CA ARG A 278 6.43 9.31 22.38
C ARG A 278 7.17 8.70 21.21
N VAL A 279 8.37 8.20 21.44
CA VAL A 279 9.23 7.50 20.46
C VAL A 279 9.65 6.15 21.04
N ALA A 280 9.96 5.17 20.19
CA ALA A 280 10.45 3.88 20.65
C ALA A 280 11.91 4.01 21.13
N THR A 281 12.25 3.31 22.21
CA THR A 281 13.62 3.31 22.80
C THR A 281 14.63 2.47 22.01
N GLY A 282 14.15 1.60 21.11
CA GLY A 282 14.95 0.67 20.33
C GLY A 282 14.18 0.11 19.13
N LEU A 283 14.85 -0.71 18.32
CA LEU A 283 14.19 -1.51 17.29
C LEU A 283 13.28 -2.57 17.94
N ASP A 284 12.15 -2.86 17.32
CA ASP A 284 11.14 -3.82 17.80
C ASP A 284 10.73 -4.70 16.62
N THR A 285 10.75 -6.02 16.80
CA THR A 285 10.34 -6.99 15.76
C THR A 285 8.87 -6.89 15.40
N ARG A 286 8.03 -6.29 16.26
CA ARG A 286 6.63 -5.98 15.96
C ARG A 286 6.46 -4.74 15.11
N CYS A 287 7.44 -3.85 15.09
CA CYS A 287 7.45 -2.66 14.25
C CYS A 287 8.77 -2.60 13.45
N PRO A 288 8.94 -3.45 12.43
CA PRO A 288 10.18 -3.51 11.64
C PRO A 288 10.46 -2.20 10.88
N GLN A 289 9.48 -1.30 10.76
CA GLN A 289 9.58 -0.01 10.10
C GLN A 289 10.24 1.08 10.97
N LEU A 290 10.64 0.75 12.20
CA LEU A 290 11.35 1.66 13.10
C LEU A 290 12.67 2.13 12.48
N VAL A 291 12.85 3.44 12.47
CA VAL A 291 14.04 4.13 12.00
C VAL A 291 14.58 5.05 13.08
N ALA A 292 15.90 5.08 13.23
CA ALA A 292 16.56 5.92 14.22
C ALA A 292 16.35 7.41 13.92
N ILE A 293 15.98 8.17 14.94
CA ILE A 293 15.95 9.63 14.92
C ILE A 293 17.35 10.12 15.31
N ARG A 294 18.10 10.58 14.32
CA ARG A 294 19.48 11.03 14.49
C ARG A 294 19.50 12.52 14.78
N HIS A 295 20.14 12.90 15.87
CA HIS A 295 20.33 14.27 16.29
C HIS A 295 21.63 14.81 15.69
N LEU A 296 21.51 15.85 14.88
CA LEU A 296 22.61 16.54 14.24
C LEU A 296 22.67 17.98 14.74
N TYR A 297 23.88 18.51 14.88
CA TYR A 297 24.11 19.89 15.30
C TYR A 297 24.99 20.65 14.30
N ARG A 298 24.68 21.93 14.06
CA ARG A 298 25.53 22.81 13.24
C ARG A 298 25.93 24.07 13.98
N ALA A 299 27.21 24.14 14.35
CA ALA A 299 27.79 25.28 15.08
C ALA A 299 27.62 26.62 14.35
N ALA A 300 27.79 26.64 13.02
CA ALA A 300 27.70 27.86 12.21
C ALA A 300 26.34 28.58 12.28
N ARG A 301 25.27 27.86 12.67
CA ARG A 301 23.90 28.39 12.83
C ARG A 301 23.31 28.13 14.21
N THR A 302 24.07 27.53 15.12
CA THR A 302 23.59 27.13 16.46
C THR A 302 22.24 26.40 16.43
N THR A 303 22.08 25.47 15.47
CA THR A 303 20.81 24.78 15.21
C THR A 303 20.96 23.27 15.34
N ASP A 304 19.94 22.67 15.94
CA ASP A 304 19.76 21.24 16.11
C ASP A 304 18.77 20.73 15.06
N TYR A 305 19.05 19.56 14.49
CA TYR A 305 18.22 18.95 13.46
C TYR A 305 18.08 17.44 13.70
N TYR A 306 16.85 16.94 13.65
CA TYR A 306 16.50 15.56 13.95
C TYR A 306 16.03 14.86 12.68
N VAL A 307 16.75 13.84 12.20
CA VAL A 307 16.50 13.21 10.88
C VAL A 307 16.37 11.69 10.96
N VAL A 308 15.46 11.14 10.13
CA VAL A 308 15.26 9.68 9.99
C VAL A 308 15.62 9.15 8.59
N ASP A 309 15.84 10.05 7.63
CA ASP A 309 16.29 9.69 6.29
C ASP A 309 17.81 9.51 6.26
N SER A 310 18.25 8.30 5.90
CA SER A 310 19.67 7.94 5.93
C SER A 310 20.48 8.64 4.82
N SER A 311 19.88 8.99 3.69
CA SER A 311 20.56 9.68 2.59
C SER A 311 20.74 11.17 2.89
N LEU A 312 19.72 11.79 3.49
CA LEU A 312 19.79 13.15 4.00
C LEU A 312 20.82 13.26 5.12
N TYR A 313 20.82 12.30 6.06
CA TYR A 313 21.80 12.22 7.14
C TYR A 313 23.25 12.26 6.62
N GLN A 314 23.60 11.42 5.62
CA GLN A 314 24.95 11.42 5.05
C GLN A 314 25.30 12.75 4.37
N SER A 315 24.32 13.36 3.68
CA SER A 315 24.50 14.66 3.03
C SER A 315 24.75 15.78 4.05
N LEU A 316 24.08 15.75 5.20
CA LEU A 316 24.26 16.72 6.27
C LEU A 316 25.63 16.60 6.95
N LEU A 317 26.12 15.38 7.17
CA LEU A 317 27.49 15.18 7.67
C LEU A 317 28.53 15.77 6.71
N ALA A 318 28.33 15.58 5.39
CA ALA A 318 29.19 16.19 4.37
C ALA A 318 29.11 17.73 4.35
N ASP A 319 27.96 18.31 4.72
CA ASP A 319 27.76 19.77 4.87
C ASP A 319 28.23 20.32 6.24
N GLY A 320 28.90 19.49 7.05
CA GLY A 320 29.55 19.88 8.30
C GLY A 320 28.63 19.88 9.52
N TYR A 321 27.52 19.14 9.49
CA TYR A 321 26.77 18.83 10.71
C TYR A 321 27.53 17.79 11.55
N GLU A 322 27.49 17.96 12.86
CA GLU A 322 28.05 17.05 13.86
C GLU A 322 26.98 16.05 14.31
N ASP A 323 27.30 14.75 14.31
CA ASP A 323 26.43 13.72 14.87
C ASP A 323 26.45 13.77 16.41
N ARG A 324 25.28 13.92 17.01
CA ARG A 324 25.05 13.93 18.47
C ARG A 324 24.39 12.64 18.97
N GLY A 325 24.11 11.69 18.06
CA GLY A 325 23.62 10.35 18.39
C GLY A 325 22.15 10.14 18.06
N ILE A 326 21.57 9.09 18.67
CA ILE A 326 20.18 8.67 18.44
C ILE A 326 19.37 9.03 19.69
N ILE A 327 18.28 9.78 19.50
CA ILE A 327 17.37 10.15 20.60
C ILE A 327 16.19 9.19 20.76
N GLY A 328 16.02 8.24 19.84
CA GLY A 328 14.94 7.27 19.83
C GLY A 328 14.66 6.77 18.41
N TYR A 329 13.57 6.04 18.24
CA TYR A 329 13.14 5.46 16.98
C TYR A 329 11.70 5.87 16.68
N ALA A 330 11.45 6.24 15.42
CA ALA A 330 10.16 6.66 14.89
C ALA A 330 9.86 5.90 13.60
N VAL A 331 8.77 6.26 12.94
CA VAL A 331 8.38 5.69 11.64
C VAL A 331 8.24 6.80 10.60
N ARG A 332 8.36 6.44 9.32
CA ARG A 332 8.33 7.41 8.22
C ARG A 332 6.92 7.79 7.76
N GLY A 333 5.91 6.98 8.10
CA GLY A 333 4.53 7.17 7.65
C GLY A 333 3.55 7.25 8.81
N GLU A 334 2.43 7.94 8.57
CA GLU A 334 1.30 7.98 9.49
C GLU A 334 0.74 6.57 9.70
N ASN A 335 0.23 6.28 10.89
CA ASN A 335 -0.35 5.02 11.33
C ASN A 335 0.54 3.78 11.25
N VAL A 336 1.75 3.88 10.69
CA VAL A 336 2.75 2.81 10.77
C VAL A 336 2.98 2.51 12.24
N CYS A 337 2.74 1.26 12.64
CA CYS A 337 2.88 0.82 14.03
C CYS A 337 2.05 1.61 15.05
N GLY A 338 0.94 2.22 14.62
CA GLY A 338 0.09 3.07 15.47
C GLY A 338 0.64 4.47 15.76
N ALA A 339 1.69 4.93 15.07
CA ALA A 339 2.18 6.30 15.19
C ALA A 339 1.24 7.29 14.49
N THR A 340 0.65 8.24 15.20
CA THR A 340 -0.40 9.15 14.67
C THR A 340 -0.04 10.62 14.74
N VAL A 341 1.10 10.97 15.33
CA VAL A 341 1.50 12.36 15.54
C VAL A 341 2.63 12.72 14.57
N ALA A 342 2.34 13.60 13.62
CA ALA A 342 3.35 14.15 12.72
C ALA A 342 4.27 15.14 13.43
N VAL A 343 5.57 15.08 13.12
CA VAL A 343 6.53 16.15 13.40
C VAL A 343 6.80 16.90 12.10
N TYR A 344 6.36 18.15 12.03
CA TYR A 344 6.59 19.04 10.89
C TYR A 344 7.97 19.70 10.98
N GLU A 345 8.58 19.94 9.82
CA GLU A 345 9.81 20.72 9.69
C GLU A 345 9.53 22.08 9.07
N PHE A 346 10.15 23.09 9.68
CA PHE A 346 10.24 24.44 9.18
C PHE A 346 11.71 24.88 9.14
N TYR A 347 12.02 25.81 8.23
CA TYR A 347 13.36 26.36 8.10
C TYR A 347 13.34 27.88 7.95
N GLN A 348 14.25 28.58 8.64
CA GLN A 348 14.47 30.01 8.47
C GLN A 348 15.98 30.28 8.44
N THR A 349 16.47 30.98 7.41
CA THR A 349 17.92 31.19 7.19
C THR A 349 18.66 31.79 8.38
N SER A 350 18.01 32.66 9.16
CA SER A 350 18.60 33.32 10.34
C SER A 350 18.58 32.48 11.62
N VAL A 351 17.82 31.38 11.65
CA VAL A 351 17.60 30.56 12.87
C VAL A 351 18.03 29.11 12.65
N GLY A 352 17.74 28.52 11.50
CA GLY A 352 17.96 27.12 11.19
C GLY A 352 16.66 26.32 11.18
N HIS A 353 16.72 25.08 11.66
CA HIS A 353 15.60 24.13 11.64
C HIS A 353 14.71 24.31 12.88
N LEU A 354 13.40 24.17 12.67
CA LEU A 354 12.39 24.12 13.72
C LEU A 354 11.49 22.91 13.45
N GLN A 355 11.43 21.99 14.41
CA GLN A 355 10.64 20.78 14.31
C GLN A 355 9.58 20.72 15.42
N LEU A 356 8.31 20.60 15.03
CA LEU A 356 7.15 20.73 15.91
C LEU A 356 6.13 19.62 15.67
N GLN A 357 5.49 19.13 16.73
CA GLN A 357 4.34 18.25 16.59
C GLN A 357 3.14 19.00 16.00
N ALA A 358 2.26 18.29 15.29
CA ALA A 358 0.97 18.83 14.91
C ALA A 358 0.21 19.36 16.15
N GLY A 359 -0.16 20.65 16.14
CA GLY A 359 -0.75 21.32 17.29
C GLY A 359 -0.72 22.85 17.19
N TRP A 360 -1.03 23.53 18.30
CA TRP A 360 -1.19 24.99 18.37
C TRP A 360 0.09 25.76 17.97
N ASP A 361 1.25 25.33 18.44
CA ASP A 361 2.55 25.95 18.09
C ASP A 361 2.82 25.89 16.58
N THR A 362 2.50 24.76 15.94
CA THR A 362 2.60 24.60 14.49
C THR A 362 1.63 25.53 13.77
N THR A 363 0.38 25.64 14.24
CA THR A 363 -0.62 26.57 13.70
C THR A 363 -0.13 28.02 13.78
N ASP A 364 0.53 28.40 14.88
CA ASP A 364 1.11 29.73 15.05
C ASP A 364 2.25 30.02 14.05
N VAL A 365 3.10 29.03 13.74
CA VAL A 365 4.12 29.16 12.69
C VAL A 365 3.46 29.35 11.32
N PHE A 366 2.45 28.53 10.98
CA PHE A 366 1.72 28.67 9.72
C PHE A 366 1.01 30.01 9.57
N ASN A 367 0.52 30.58 10.67
CA ASN A 367 -0.11 31.90 10.69
C ASN A 367 0.90 33.06 10.71
N GLY A 368 2.20 32.78 10.64
CA GLY A 368 3.26 33.79 10.60
C GLY A 368 3.54 34.49 11.93
N ARG A 369 3.05 33.96 13.07
CA ARG A 369 3.22 34.56 14.40
C ARG A 369 4.69 34.74 14.80
N TYR A 370 5.56 33.87 14.30
CA TYR A 370 7.00 33.85 14.60
C TYR A 370 7.88 34.29 13.41
N GLY A 371 7.30 35.05 12.48
CA GLY A 371 7.97 35.47 11.24
C GLY A 371 7.78 34.48 10.09
N ALA A 372 8.51 34.70 8.99
CA ALA A 372 8.42 33.87 7.80
C ALA A 372 9.32 32.63 7.94
N TRP A 373 8.67 31.47 8.00
CA TRP A 373 9.32 30.15 8.03
C TRP A 373 8.96 29.39 6.76
N ASP A 374 9.96 28.76 6.13
CA ASP A 374 9.74 27.85 5.03
C ASP A 374 9.19 26.53 5.58
N TRP A 375 8.00 26.11 5.18
CA TRP A 375 7.57 24.74 5.38
C TRP A 375 8.48 23.78 4.60
N ARG A 376 8.87 22.65 5.21
CA ARG A 376 9.77 21.66 4.58
C ARG A 376 9.23 20.24 4.52
N GLY A 377 8.20 19.89 5.28
CA GLY A 377 7.74 18.50 5.30
C GLY A 377 7.16 18.04 6.62
N VAL A 378 6.79 16.77 6.62
CA VAL A 378 6.80 15.93 7.82
C VAL A 378 8.15 15.25 7.88
N THR A 379 8.87 15.39 8.99
CA THR A 379 10.15 14.71 9.19
C THR A 379 9.96 13.24 9.54
N PHE A 380 9.08 12.96 10.51
CA PHE A 380 8.75 11.62 10.97
C PHE A 380 7.41 11.61 11.72
N TRP A 381 6.91 10.42 12.00
CA TRP A 381 5.71 10.17 12.77
C TRP A 381 6.03 9.46 14.08
N MET A 382 5.32 9.82 15.13
CA MET A 382 5.52 9.34 16.49
C MET A 382 4.18 9.01 17.17
N TRP A 383 4.23 8.42 18.36
CA TRP A 383 3.02 8.02 19.10
C TRP A 383 2.48 9.17 19.95
N SER A 384 1.17 9.15 20.22
CA SER A 384 0.54 10.11 21.14
C SER A 384 1.15 9.98 22.55
N VAL A 385 1.04 11.04 23.36
CA VAL A 385 1.52 11.06 24.76
C VAL A 385 0.67 10.16 25.69
N SER A 386 -0.58 9.85 25.31
CA SER A 386 -1.62 9.25 26.17
C SER A 386 -1.22 7.95 26.85
#